data_AF-A0A7X5N3T3-F1
#
_entry.id   AF-A0A7X5N3T3-F1
#
_cell.length_a   1.000
_cell.length_b   1.000
_cell.length_c   1.000
_cell.angle_alpha   90.00
_cell.angle_beta   90.00
_cell.angle_gamma   90.00
#
_symmetry.space_group_name_H-M   'P 1'
#
loop_
_entity.id
_entity.type
_entity.pdbx_description
1 polymer ?
#
loop_
_entity_poly.entity_id
_entity_poly.type
_entity_poly.pdbx_seq_one_letter_code
_entity_poly.pdbx_strand_id
1 'polypeptide(L)'
;MVRMNTTPDTALLVVNLGTPESPTAPAVRRYLAEFLSDRRVVAIPPLFWKPLLYGVILPIRGPKSAEKYAKVWLPDGSPLAVYTRRLAEGLKEVMPDWHVEWAMR
;
A
#
# COMPACT_ATOMS: atom_id res chain seq x y z
N MET A 1 38.39 -6.36 -24.47
CA MET A 1 37.75 -5.29 -23.67
C MET A 1 36.36 -5.79 -23.27
N VAL A 2 36.24 -6.43 -22.11
CA VAL A 2 34.97 -6.98 -21.61
C VAL A 2 34.12 -5.81 -21.12
N ARG A 3 32.91 -5.66 -21.67
CA ARG A 3 31.93 -4.72 -21.14
C ARG A 3 31.46 -5.26 -19.80
N MET A 4 31.86 -4.59 -18.71
CA MET A 4 31.23 -4.77 -17.41
C MET A 4 29.78 -4.31 -17.58
N ASN A 5 28.83 -5.23 -17.49
CA ASN A 5 27.42 -4.90 -17.53
C ASN A 5 27.12 -4.20 -16.18
N THR A 6 26.94 -2.88 -16.20
CA THR A 6 26.75 -2.06 -14.98
C THR A 6 25.30 -2.09 -14.47
N THR A 7 24.50 -3.06 -14.91
CA THR A 7 23.10 -3.21 -14.51
C THR A 7 23.04 -4.31 -13.44
N PRO A 8 22.42 -4.06 -12.27
CA PRO A 8 22.19 -5.11 -11.28
C PRO A 8 21.44 -6.29 -11.90
N ASP A 9 22.02 -7.49 -11.86
CA ASP A 9 21.39 -8.70 -12.42
C ASP A 9 20.24 -9.21 -11.54
N THR A 10 20.13 -8.72 -10.30
CA THR A 10 19.09 -9.13 -9.35
C THR A 10 18.29 -7.93 -8.85
N ALA A 11 16.96 -8.07 -8.84
CA ALA A 11 16.03 -7.07 -8.32
C ALA A 11 15.36 -7.56 -7.03
N LEU A 12 15.24 -6.67 -6.04
CA LEU A 12 14.51 -6.90 -4.79
C LEU A 12 13.32 -5.96 -4.71
N LEU A 13 12.11 -6.49 -4.57
CA LEU A 13 10.90 -5.69 -4.41
C LEU A 13 10.36 -5.80 -2.99
N VAL A 14 10.39 -4.71 -2.24
CA VAL A 14 9.76 -4.59 -0.92
C VAL A 14 8.27 -4.31 -1.13
N VAL A 15 7.44 -5.33 -0.90
CA VAL A 15 5.99 -5.25 -1.14
C VAL A 15 5.20 -5.12 0.15
N ASN A 16 4.16 -4.30 0.13
CA ASN A 16 3.19 -4.22 1.22
C ASN A 16 1.76 -4.01 0.69
N LEU A 17 0.76 -4.19 1.55
CA LEU A 17 -0.67 -4.18 1.20
C LEU A 17 -1.20 -2.82 0.71
N GLY A 18 -0.43 -1.76 0.89
CA GLY A 18 -0.87 -0.41 0.58
C GLY A 18 -1.53 0.29 1.76
N THR A 19 -1.88 1.54 1.50
CA THR A 19 -2.39 2.50 2.47
C THR A 19 -3.10 3.61 1.70
N PRO A 20 -4.11 4.29 2.27
CA PRO A 20 -4.69 5.46 1.62
C PRO A 20 -3.64 6.52 1.32
N GLU A 21 -3.87 7.28 0.25
CA GLU A 21 -3.02 8.41 -0.18
C GLU A 21 -3.07 9.59 0.81
N SER A 22 -4.20 9.78 1.51
CA SER A 22 -4.38 10.80 2.53
C SER A 22 -5.30 10.30 3.66
N PRO A 23 -5.25 10.90 4.87
CA PRO A 23 -6.09 10.49 5.99
C PRO A 23 -7.49 11.11 5.91
N THR A 24 -8.01 11.27 4.68
CA THR A 24 -9.33 11.86 4.42
C THR A 24 -10.35 10.77 4.16
N ALA A 25 -11.61 11.00 4.54
CA ALA A 25 -12.68 10.03 4.32
C ALA A 25 -12.79 9.56 2.84
N PRO A 26 -12.69 10.43 1.82
CA PRO A 26 -12.71 9.98 0.42
C PRO A 26 -11.55 9.06 0.04
N ALA A 27 -10.31 9.40 0.45
CA ALA A 27 -9.13 8.59 0.14
C ALA A 27 -9.18 7.23 0.85
N VAL A 28 -9.57 7.21 2.12
CA VAL A 28 -9.74 5.98 2.89
C VAL A 28 -10.85 5.11 2.33
N ARG A 29 -11.98 5.71 1.90
CA ARG A 29 -13.06 4.95 1.25
C ARG A 29 -12.60 4.31 -0.06
N ARG A 30 -11.78 5.02 -0.87
CA ARG A 30 -11.22 4.48 -2.10
C ARG A 30 -10.30 3.29 -1.84
N TYR A 31 -9.34 3.45 -0.92
CA TYR A 31 -8.45 2.38 -0.49
C TYR A 31 -9.23 1.17 0.04
N LEU A 32 -10.19 1.38 0.94
CA LEU A 32 -11.01 0.28 1.48
C LEU A 32 -11.86 -0.39 0.40
N ALA A 33 -12.35 0.36 -0.59
CA ALA A 33 -13.11 -0.21 -1.69
C ALA A 33 -12.26 -1.15 -2.53
N GLU A 34 -11.02 -0.76 -2.85
CA GLU A 34 -10.07 -1.58 -3.59
C GLU A 34 -9.65 -2.81 -2.78
N PHE A 35 -9.22 -2.61 -1.54
CA PHE A 35 -8.74 -3.67 -0.65
C PHE A 35 -9.84 -4.71 -0.34
N LEU A 36 -11.04 -4.28 0.02
CA LEU A 36 -12.14 -5.19 0.37
C LEU A 36 -12.86 -5.76 -0.86
N SER A 37 -12.61 -5.26 -2.06
CA SER A 37 -13.13 -5.88 -3.29
C SER A 37 -12.28 -7.07 -3.74
N ASP A 38 -11.08 -7.24 -3.19
CA ASP A 38 -10.20 -8.36 -3.53
C ASP A 38 -10.76 -9.69 -3.03
N ARG A 39 -10.89 -10.66 -3.95
CA ARG A 39 -11.33 -12.04 -3.68
C ARG A 39 -10.37 -12.80 -2.76
N ARG A 40 -9.11 -12.39 -2.69
CA ARG A 40 -8.09 -12.95 -1.78
C ARG A 40 -8.28 -12.46 -0.34
N VAL A 41 -8.97 -11.34 -0.15
CA VAL A 41 -9.29 -10.78 1.17
C VAL A 41 -10.69 -11.20 1.61
N VAL A 42 -11.66 -11.22 0.68
CA VAL A 42 -13.06 -11.56 0.97
C VAL A 42 -13.55 -12.69 0.05
N ALA A 43 -13.90 -13.84 0.65
CA ALA A 43 -14.35 -15.02 -0.09
C ALA A 43 -15.83 -14.97 -0.54
N ILE A 44 -16.66 -14.10 0.05
CA ILE A 44 -18.11 -13.98 -0.22
C ILE A 44 -18.35 -13.63 -1.70
N PRO A 45 -19.28 -14.29 -2.43
CA PRO A 45 -19.53 -14.00 -3.85
C PRO A 45 -19.77 -12.49 -4.13
N PRO A 46 -19.23 -11.93 -5.24
CA PRO A 46 -19.23 -10.48 -5.44
C PRO A 46 -20.63 -9.86 -5.53
N LEU A 47 -21.61 -10.66 -5.98
CA LEU A 47 -23.01 -10.24 -6.12
C LEU A 47 -23.62 -9.85 -4.77
N PHE A 48 -23.28 -10.56 -3.69
CA PHE A 48 -23.76 -10.23 -2.34
C PHE A 48 -22.83 -9.26 -1.64
N TRP A 49 -21.51 -9.39 -1.88
CA TRP A 49 -20.53 -8.57 -1.18
C TRP A 49 -20.50 -7.13 -1.65
N LYS A 50 -20.54 -6.86 -2.96
CA LYS A 50 -20.43 -5.49 -3.48
C LYS A 50 -21.57 -4.57 -3.01
N PRO A 51 -22.85 -4.97 -3.03
CA PRO A 51 -23.92 -4.15 -2.47
C PRO A 51 -23.71 -3.84 -0.98
N LEU A 52 -23.29 -4.81 -0.18
CA LEU A 52 -22.99 -4.61 1.24
C LEU A 52 -21.79 -3.67 1.44
N LEU A 53 -20.72 -3.88 0.66
CA LEU A 53 -19.50 -3.08 0.71
C LEU A 53 -19.79 -1.60 0.41
N TYR A 54 -20.40 -1.32 -0.74
CA TYR A 54 -20.64 0.05 -1.19
C TYR A 54 -21.85 0.70 -0.50
N GLY A 55 -22.86 -0.07 -0.10
CA GLY A 55 -24.08 0.43 0.52
C GLY A 55 -23.98 0.65 2.03
N VAL A 56 -23.20 -0.17 2.75
CA VAL A 56 -23.17 -0.16 4.23
C VAL A 56 -21.76 0.04 4.76
N ILE A 57 -20.80 -0.76 4.32
CA ILE A 57 -19.46 -0.79 4.92
C ILE A 57 -18.70 0.51 4.64
N LEU A 58 -18.57 0.92 3.38
CA LEU A 58 -17.79 2.11 3.02
C LEU A 58 -18.39 3.43 3.56
N PRO A 59 -19.71 3.67 3.52
CA PRO A 59 -20.30 4.88 4.09
C PRO A 59 -20.11 4.98 5.61
N ILE A 60 -20.23 3.88 6.35
CA ILE A 60 -20.15 3.87 7.81
C ILE A 60 -18.69 3.85 8.29
N ARG A 61 -17.85 2.98 7.71
CA ARG A 61 -16.47 2.78 8.17
C ARG A 61 -15.49 3.80 7.63
N GLY A 62 -15.76 4.41 6.48
CA GLY A 62 -14.85 5.37 5.85
C GLY A 62 -14.42 6.51 6.77
N PRO A 63 -15.36 7.32 7.30
CA PRO A 63 -15.04 8.43 8.19
C PRO A 63 -14.32 7.98 9.47
N LYS A 64 -14.84 6.94 10.14
CA LYS A 64 -14.23 6.37 11.36
C LYS A 64 -12.81 5.86 11.14
N SER A 65 -12.51 5.33 9.97
CA SER A 65 -11.18 4.84 9.63
C SER A 65 -10.25 6.01 9.30
N ALA A 66 -10.74 7.04 8.61
CA ALA A 66 -9.98 8.26 8.33
C ALA A 66 -9.51 8.96 9.61
N GLU A 67 -10.36 9.06 10.63
CA GLU A 67 -9.95 9.58 11.94
C GLU A 67 -8.80 8.78 12.56
N LYS A 68 -8.80 7.45 12.39
CA LYS A 68 -7.71 6.59 12.88
C LYS A 68 -6.42 6.81 12.10
N TYR A 69 -6.51 6.90 10.77
CA TYR A 69 -5.36 7.24 9.92
C TYR A 69 -4.78 8.62 10.27
N ALA A 70 -5.64 9.61 10.51
CA ALA A 70 -5.23 10.97 10.87
C ALA A 70 -4.44 11.02 12.18
N LYS A 71 -4.81 10.21 13.18
CA LYS A 71 -4.12 10.15 14.49
C LYS A 71 -2.67 9.71 14.41
N VAL A 72 -2.30 8.94 13.38
CA VAL A 72 -0.95 8.39 13.22
C VAL A 72 -0.26 8.92 11.96
N TRP A 73 -0.84 9.93 11.30
CA TRP A 73 -0.31 10.44 10.04
C TRP A 73 1.01 11.17 10.27
N LEU A 74 2.00 10.90 9.43
CA LEU A 74 3.28 11.60 9.44
C LEU A 74 3.26 12.75 8.43
N PRO A 75 4.17 13.75 8.56
CA PRO A 75 4.32 14.81 7.55
C PRO A 75 4.51 14.26 6.13
N ASP A 76 5.24 13.15 6.00
CA ASP A 76 5.58 12.53 4.72
C ASP A 76 4.55 11.48 4.25
N GLY A 77 3.41 11.32 4.93
CA GLY A 77 2.35 10.39 4.58
C GLY A 77 2.05 9.33 5.64
N SER A 78 1.45 8.21 5.23
CA SER A 78 1.15 7.11 6.16
C SER A 78 2.44 6.50 6.74
N PRO A 79 2.48 6.10 8.02
CA PRO A 79 3.63 5.40 8.60
C PRO A 79 4.08 4.20 7.78
N LEU A 80 3.14 3.39 7.27
CA LEU A 80 3.45 2.20 6.49
C LEU A 80 4.23 2.54 5.21
N ALA A 81 3.80 3.56 4.46
CA ALA A 81 4.51 4.01 3.26
C ALA A 81 5.85 4.65 3.59
N VAL A 82 5.90 5.52 4.62
CA VAL A 82 7.15 6.17 5.04
C VAL A 82 8.20 5.14 5.44
N TYR A 83 7.84 4.18 6.29
CA TYR A 83 8.80 3.17 6.75
C TYR A 83 9.13 2.13 5.69
N THR A 84 8.20 1.79 4.79
CA THR A 84 8.52 0.90 3.66
C THR A 84 9.53 1.53 2.71
N ARG A 85 9.36 2.82 2.40
CA ARG A 85 10.32 3.57 1.58
C ARG A 85 11.69 3.66 2.26
N ARG A 86 11.74 4.03 3.55
CA ARG A 86 12.99 4.10 4.32
C ARG A 86 13.70 2.74 4.42
N LEU A 87 12.93 1.66 4.56
CA LEU A 87 13.49 0.29 4.53
C LEU A 87 14.12 0.00 3.17
N ALA A 88 13.43 0.32 2.07
CA ALA A 88 13.98 0.12 0.73
C ALA A 88 15.24 0.97 0.49
N GLU A 89 15.26 2.22 0.96
CA GLU A 89 16.44 3.09 0.92
C GLU A 89 17.62 2.49 1.71
N GLY A 90 17.39 2.02 2.94
CA GLY A 90 18.44 1.36 3.73
C GLY A 90 18.95 0.06 3.09
N LEU A 91 18.05 -0.71 2.45
CA LEU A 91 18.44 -1.91 1.69
C LEU A 91 19.29 -1.57 0.46
N LYS A 92 19.01 -0.46 -0.24
CA LYS A 92 19.85 0.02 -1.35
C LYS A 92 21.28 0.28 -0.88
N GLU A 93 21.45 0.86 0.32
CA GLU A 93 22.77 1.15 0.88
C GLU A 93 23.57 -0.12 1.23
N VAL A 94 22.90 -1.14 1.79
CA VAL A 94 23.58 -2.38 2.20
C VAL A 94 23.72 -3.42 1.08
N MET A 95 22.98 -3.27 -0.02
CA MET A 95 22.97 -4.20 -1.15
C MET A 95 23.17 -3.45 -2.49
N PRO A 96 24.36 -2.84 -2.73
CA PRO A 96 24.60 -2.01 -3.92
C PRO A 96 24.56 -2.78 -5.25
N ASP A 97 24.77 -4.10 -5.21
CA ASP A 97 24.70 -4.97 -6.40
C ASP A 97 23.25 -5.38 -6.77
N TRP A 98 22.25 -4.92 -6.01
CA TRP A 98 20.85 -5.25 -6.22
C TRP A 98 20.03 -4.01 -6.61
N HIS A 99 19.11 -4.17 -7.56
CA HIS A 99 18.11 -3.15 -7.86
C HIS A 99 16.94 -3.27 -6.88
N VAL A 100 16.98 -2.52 -5.79
CA VAL A 100 15.92 -2.53 -4.78
C VAL A 100 14.83 -1.54 -5.17
N GLU A 101 13.56 -1.91 -5.09
CA GLU A 101 12.42 -0.99 -5.20
C GLU A 101 11.36 -1.34 -4.15
N TRP A 102 10.39 -0.46 -3.96
CA TRP A 102 9.23 -0.75 -3.12
C TRP A 102 7.93 -0.58 -3.90
N ALA A 103 6.94 -1.37 -3.54
CA ALA A 103 5.61 -1.30 -4.13
C ALA A 103 4.52 -1.44 -3.06
N MET A 104 3.46 -0.68 -3.28
CA MET A 104 2.21 -0.80 -2.56
C MET A 104 1.15 -1.31 -3.53
N ARG A 105 0.26 -2.14 -3.03
CA ARG A 105 -0.91 -2.57 -3.78
C ARG A 105 -1.95 -1.47 -3.88
#